data_AF-A0A2J8IYF6-F1
#
_entry.id   AF-A0A2J8IYF6-F1
#
_cell.length_a   1.000
_cell.length_b   1.000
_cell.length_c   1.000
_cell.angle_alpha   90.00
_cell.angle_beta   90.00
_cell.angle_gamma   90.00
#
_symmetry.space_group_name_H-M   'P 1'
#
loop_
_entity.id
_entity.type
_entity.pdbx_description
1 polymer ?
#
loop_
_entity_poly.entity_id
_entity_poly.type
_entity_poly.pdbx_seq_one_letter_code
_entity_poly.pdbx_strand_id
1 'polypeptide(L)'
;SAYLQDIENAYKKTFLPEMSEKCEVLQYSAREAQDSKKAVEDIEYLKFDKGPWLKQDNRTLYHLRLLVQDKFEVLNYTSIPIFLPEVTIGAHQTDRVLHQFREVFQESEAKRLDVEEVCWKKTPLKDQGEEV
;
A
#
# COMPACT_ATOMS: atom_id res chain seq x y z
N SER A 1 16.56 -25.47 6.14
CA SER A 1 16.55 -24.55 7.31
C SER A 1 15.17 -24.58 7.91
N ALA A 2 15.04 -24.75 9.24
CA ALA A 2 13.75 -24.89 9.92
C ALA A 2 12.80 -23.70 9.67
N TYR A 3 13.32 -22.47 9.72
CA TYR A 3 12.55 -21.24 9.50
C TYR A 3 11.78 -21.19 8.16
N LEU A 4 12.44 -21.56 7.05
CA LEU A 4 11.78 -21.56 5.73
C LEU A 4 10.68 -22.61 5.64
N GLN A 5 10.88 -23.76 6.30
CA GLN A 5 9.87 -24.80 6.39
C GLN A 5 8.68 -24.35 7.23
N ASP A 6 8.93 -23.62 8.30
CA ASP A 6 7.87 -23.07 9.18
C ASP A 6 7.04 -22.02 8.45
N ILE A 7 7.65 -21.16 7.63
CA ILE A 7 6.91 -20.23 6.75
C ILE A 7 6.00 -21.01 5.80
N GLU A 8 6.53 -22.02 5.11
CA GLU A 8 5.74 -22.83 4.18
C GLU A 8 4.58 -23.54 4.89
N ASN A 9 4.84 -24.07 6.09
CA ASN A 9 3.83 -24.73 6.92
C ASN A 9 2.72 -23.75 7.36
N ALA A 10 3.08 -22.56 7.84
CA ALA A 10 2.12 -21.54 8.26
C ALA A 10 1.28 -21.04 7.06
N TYR A 11 1.91 -20.84 5.91
CA TYR A 11 1.23 -20.45 4.67
C TYR A 11 0.19 -21.49 4.25
N LYS A 12 0.57 -22.77 4.21
CA LYS A 12 -0.32 -23.85 3.76
C LYS A 12 -1.42 -24.21 4.75
N LYS A 13 -1.13 -24.15 6.06
CA LYS A 13 -2.06 -24.63 7.10
C LYS A 13 -3.00 -23.54 7.62
N THR A 14 -2.57 -22.27 7.59
CA THR A 14 -3.36 -21.16 8.16
C THR A 14 -3.86 -20.24 7.06
N PHE A 15 -2.95 -19.70 6.25
CA PHE A 15 -3.29 -18.65 5.28
C PHE A 15 -4.15 -19.16 4.12
N LEU A 16 -3.74 -20.23 3.44
CA LEU A 16 -4.48 -20.75 2.28
C LEU A 16 -5.93 -21.18 2.61
N PRO A 17 -6.20 -21.89 3.72
CA PRO A 17 -7.57 -22.22 4.10
C PRO A 17 -8.43 -20.98 4.39
N GLU A 18 -7.90 -20.00 5.14
CA GLU A 18 -8.62 -18.77 5.46
C GLU A 18 -8.95 -17.95 4.20
N MET A 19 -7.97 -17.83 3.29
CA MET A 19 -8.18 -17.10 2.03
C MET A 19 -9.13 -17.82 1.10
N SER A 20 -9.09 -19.16 1.04
CA SER A 20 -10.00 -19.95 0.19
C SER A 20 -11.49 -19.79 0.57
N GLU A 21 -11.78 -19.47 1.84
CA GLU A 21 -13.13 -19.14 2.31
C GLU A 21 -13.57 -17.75 1.82
N LYS A 22 -12.67 -16.77 1.88
CA LYS A 22 -12.97 -15.35 1.64
C LYS A 22 -12.82 -14.92 0.18
N CYS A 23 -12.02 -15.61 -0.61
CA CYS A 23 -11.76 -15.28 -2.01
C CYS A 23 -11.37 -16.51 -2.83
N GLU A 24 -11.26 -16.32 -4.14
CA GLU A 24 -10.74 -17.31 -5.06
C GLU A 24 -9.21 -17.33 -5.00
N VAL A 25 -8.63 -18.53 -4.83
CA VAL A 25 -7.19 -18.72 -4.66
C VAL A 25 -6.66 -19.53 -5.83
N LEU A 26 -5.65 -18.99 -6.51
CA LEU A 26 -4.90 -19.67 -7.56
C LEU A 26 -3.56 -20.16 -7.00
N GLN A 27 -3.22 -21.41 -7.25
CA GLN A 27 -1.96 -22.02 -6.78
C GLN A 27 -1.15 -22.52 -7.96
N TYR A 28 0.10 -22.07 -8.05
CA TYR A 28 1.03 -22.42 -9.12
C TYR A 28 2.25 -23.15 -8.57
N SER A 29 2.76 -24.12 -9.34
CA SER A 29 4.10 -24.67 -9.11
C SER A 29 5.18 -23.71 -9.62
N ALA A 30 6.43 -23.91 -9.19
CA ALA A 30 7.56 -23.07 -9.62
C ALA A 30 7.76 -23.02 -11.15
N ARG A 31 7.32 -24.05 -11.88
CA ARG A 31 7.41 -24.10 -13.35
C ARG A 31 6.28 -23.32 -14.01
N GLU A 32 5.07 -23.42 -13.46
CA GLU A 32 3.88 -22.76 -14.00
C GLU A 32 3.85 -21.26 -13.70
N ALA A 33 4.40 -20.85 -12.56
CA ALA A 33 4.48 -19.44 -12.17
C ALA A 33 5.30 -18.56 -13.13
N GLN A 34 6.14 -19.17 -13.99
CA GLN A 34 6.90 -18.43 -15.00
C GLN A 34 6.07 -18.10 -16.25
N ASP A 35 4.96 -18.81 -16.48
CA ASP A 35 4.07 -18.59 -17.61
C ASP A 35 3.01 -17.54 -17.28
N SER A 36 3.28 -16.29 -17.68
CA SER A 36 2.37 -15.17 -17.45
C SER A 36 1.06 -15.29 -18.24
N LYS A 37 1.06 -15.96 -19.40
CA LYS A 37 -0.14 -16.10 -20.22
C LYS A 37 -1.15 -16.99 -19.51
N LYS A 38 -0.68 -18.11 -18.98
CA LYS A 38 -1.49 -19.03 -18.17
C LYS A 38 -2.13 -18.30 -16.98
N ALA A 39 -1.36 -17.48 -16.26
CA ALA A 39 -1.87 -16.75 -15.11
C ALA A 39 -2.96 -15.74 -15.47
N VAL A 40 -2.80 -15.01 -16.59
CA VAL A 40 -3.82 -14.07 -17.08
C VAL A 40 -5.08 -14.81 -17.51
N GLU A 41 -4.94 -15.91 -18.27
CA GLU A 41 -6.07 -16.74 -18.68
C GLU A 41 -6.85 -17.27 -17.47
N ASP A 42 -6.17 -17.82 -16.46
CA ASP A 42 -6.82 -18.32 -15.25
C ASP A 42 -7.59 -17.21 -14.48
N ILE A 43 -7.09 -15.96 -14.50
CA ILE A 43 -7.77 -14.80 -13.90
C ILE A 43 -9.00 -14.40 -14.71
N GLU A 44 -8.94 -14.45 -16.04
CA GLU A 44 -10.07 -14.09 -16.90
C GLU A 44 -11.22 -15.11 -16.79
N TYR A 45 -10.91 -16.39 -16.62
CA TYR A 45 -11.90 -17.45 -16.44
C TYR A 45 -12.43 -17.59 -15.01
N LEU A 46 -11.91 -16.81 -14.07
CA LEU A 46 -12.33 -16.83 -12.68
C LEU A 46 -13.72 -16.21 -12.49
N LYS A 47 -14.55 -16.88 -11.68
CA LYS A 47 -15.83 -16.35 -11.23
C LYS A 47 -15.69 -15.87 -9.79
N PHE A 48 -15.89 -14.58 -9.58
CA PHE A 48 -15.80 -13.95 -8.26
C PHE A 48 -17.12 -14.08 -7.51
N ASP A 49 -17.37 -15.25 -6.96
CA ASP A 49 -18.62 -15.57 -6.25
C ASP A 49 -18.43 -15.54 -4.72
N LYS A 50 -17.19 -15.46 -4.23
CA LYS A 50 -16.85 -15.48 -2.80
C LYS A 50 -16.63 -14.08 -2.22
N GLY A 51 -16.67 -14.02 -0.88
CA GLY A 51 -16.20 -12.86 -0.12
C GLY A 51 -17.20 -11.72 0.05
N PRO A 52 -16.78 -10.63 0.73
CA PRO A 52 -17.61 -9.46 0.99
C PRO A 52 -17.61 -8.44 -0.17
N TRP A 53 -16.87 -8.71 -1.27
CA TRP A 53 -16.70 -7.80 -2.40
C TRP A 53 -18.02 -7.45 -3.09
N LEU A 54 -18.86 -8.45 -3.33
CA LEU A 54 -20.17 -8.28 -3.97
C LEU A 54 -21.22 -7.63 -3.06
N LYS A 55 -20.98 -7.58 -1.74
CA LYS A 55 -21.95 -7.07 -0.75
C LYS A 55 -21.81 -5.57 -0.46
N GLN A 56 -20.88 -4.88 -1.14
CA GLN A 56 -20.62 -3.47 -0.90
C GLN A 56 -21.69 -2.59 -1.55
N ASP A 57 -22.19 -1.60 -0.81
CA ASP A 57 -23.06 -0.55 -1.33
C ASP A 57 -22.27 0.75 -1.60
N ASN A 58 -22.89 1.71 -2.29
CA ASN A 58 -22.27 3.00 -2.61
C ASN A 58 -21.82 3.77 -1.34
N ARG A 59 -22.51 3.57 -0.21
CA ARG A 59 -22.21 4.25 1.05
C ARG A 59 -20.99 3.64 1.72
N THR A 60 -20.89 2.31 1.75
CA THR A 60 -19.73 1.59 2.28
C THR A 60 -18.49 1.90 1.46
N LEU A 61 -18.60 1.92 0.12
CA LEU A 61 -17.50 2.32 -0.76
C LEU A 61 -17.09 3.78 -0.56
N TYR A 62 -18.05 4.68 -0.33
CA TYR A 62 -17.75 6.08 -0.02
C TYR A 62 -16.95 6.23 1.27
N HIS A 63 -17.37 5.59 2.37
CA HIS A 63 -16.64 5.64 3.63
C HIS A 63 -15.27 4.95 3.55
N LEU A 64 -15.19 3.82 2.84
CA LEU A 64 -13.91 3.15 2.57
C LEU A 64 -12.96 4.10 1.83
N ARG A 65 -13.46 4.81 0.82
CA ARG A 65 -12.67 5.79 0.05
C ARG A 65 -12.17 6.93 0.94
N LEU A 66 -12.99 7.46 1.84
CA LEU A 66 -12.55 8.50 2.78
C LEU A 66 -11.43 7.99 3.69
N LEU A 67 -11.59 6.79 4.27
CA LEU A 67 -10.60 6.20 5.16
C LEU A 67 -9.25 5.98 4.46
N VAL A 68 -9.24 5.38 3.25
CA VAL A 68 -7.97 5.07 2.56
C VAL A 68 -7.23 6.30 2.02
N GLN A 69 -7.91 7.45 1.93
CA GLN A 69 -7.29 8.70 1.52
C GLN A 69 -6.46 9.32 2.65
N ASP A 70 -6.94 9.24 3.89
CA ASP A 70 -6.21 9.72 5.05
C ASP A 70 -5.23 8.66 5.57
N LYS A 71 -3.94 8.87 5.28
CA LYS A 71 -2.88 7.96 5.75
C LYS A 71 -2.75 7.94 7.26
N PHE A 72 -3.00 9.05 7.95
CA PHE A 72 -2.90 9.10 9.41
C PHE A 72 -4.04 8.35 10.06
N GLU A 73 -5.26 8.45 9.51
CA GLU A 73 -6.41 7.70 10.02
C GLU A 73 -6.19 6.17 9.92
N VAL A 74 -5.64 5.70 8.80
CA VAL A 74 -5.27 4.28 8.63
C VAL A 74 -4.16 3.86 9.62
N LEU A 75 -3.13 4.69 9.79
CA LEU A 75 -1.97 4.37 10.63
C LEU A 75 -2.23 4.50 12.13
N ASN A 76 -3.27 5.21 12.54
CA ASN A 76 -3.60 5.46 13.95
C ASN A 76 -3.70 4.16 14.77
N TYR A 77 -4.17 3.07 14.15
CA TYR A 77 -4.34 1.77 14.82
C TYR A 77 -3.03 0.97 14.94
N THR A 78 -1.97 1.37 14.24
CA THR A 78 -0.66 0.72 14.32
C THR A 78 0.17 1.23 15.50
N SER A 79 0.00 2.50 15.88
CA SER A 79 0.64 3.14 17.03
C SER A 79 -0.10 2.86 18.33
N ILE A 80 -0.05 1.61 18.78
CA ILE A 80 -0.74 1.16 19.99
C ILE A 80 0.04 1.61 21.24
N PRO A 81 -0.61 2.22 22.26
CA PRO A 81 0.06 2.68 23.49
C PRO A 81 0.29 1.51 24.47
N ILE A 82 0.90 0.41 24.01
CA ILE A 82 1.30 -0.73 24.83
C ILE A 82 2.82 -0.79 24.86
N PHE A 83 3.38 -0.84 26.07
CA PHE A 83 4.83 -0.87 26.26
C PHE A 83 5.39 -2.28 26.02
N LEU A 84 5.98 -2.47 24.84
CA LEU A 84 6.78 -3.64 24.48
C LEU A 84 8.25 -3.21 24.27
N PRO A 85 9.24 -3.84 24.92
CA PRO A 85 10.63 -3.37 24.89
C PRO A 85 11.27 -3.42 23.50
N GLU A 86 10.79 -4.26 22.59
CA GLU A 86 11.30 -4.39 21.22
C GLU A 86 10.89 -3.23 20.32
N VAL A 87 9.78 -2.54 20.63
CA VAL A 87 9.20 -1.47 19.78
C VAL A 87 9.11 -0.11 20.47
N THR A 88 9.15 -0.08 21.81
CA THR A 88 9.04 1.18 22.58
C THR A 88 10.35 1.95 22.52
N ILE A 89 10.28 3.19 22.07
CA ILE A 89 11.43 4.10 21.99
C ILE A 89 11.36 5.10 23.14
N GLY A 90 12.50 5.37 23.78
CA GLY A 90 12.59 6.35 24.86
C GLY A 90 12.43 7.78 24.35
N ALA A 91 11.80 8.65 25.15
CA ALA A 91 11.46 10.02 24.75
C ALA A 91 12.67 10.83 24.23
N HIS A 92 13.84 10.72 24.89
CA HIS A 92 15.06 11.42 24.46
C HIS A 92 15.58 10.95 23.09
N GLN A 93 15.40 9.66 22.77
CA GLN A 93 15.80 9.12 21.46
C GLN A 93 14.84 9.61 20.37
N THR A 94 13.54 9.59 20.66
CA THR A 94 12.50 10.08 19.74
C THR A 94 12.70 11.56 19.42
N ASP A 95 12.94 12.41 20.42
CA ASP A 95 13.13 13.85 20.22
C ASP A 95 14.31 14.15 19.28
N ARG A 96 15.45 13.47 19.51
CA ARG A 96 16.63 13.58 18.65
C ARG A 96 16.34 13.18 17.20
N VAL A 97 15.69 12.03 17.00
CA VAL A 97 15.38 11.52 15.66
C VAL A 97 14.36 12.41 14.95
N LEU A 98 13.38 12.95 15.69
CA LEU A 98 12.39 13.88 15.16
C LEU A 98 13.03 15.18 14.66
N HIS A 99 14.00 15.73 15.40
CA HIS A 99 14.74 16.92 14.96
C HIS A 99 15.51 16.65 13.67
N GLN A 100 16.25 15.53 13.61
CA GLN A 100 17.00 15.12 12.42
C GLN A 100 16.08 14.89 11.21
N PHE A 101 14.92 14.27 11.43
CA PHE A 101 13.93 14.06 10.37
C PHE A 101 13.41 15.39 9.82
N ARG A 102 13.11 16.37 10.69
CA ARG A 102 12.60 17.69 10.27
C ARG A 102 13.60 18.46 9.43
N GLU A 103 14.88 18.43 9.78
CA GLU A 103 15.95 19.06 8.98
C GLU A 103 16.00 18.51 7.54
N VAL A 104 15.99 17.18 7.40
CA VAL A 104 16.00 16.51 6.09
C VAL A 104 14.70 16.76 5.33
N PHE A 105 13.57 16.73 6.04
CA PHE A 105 12.25 16.95 5.43
C PHE A 105 12.14 18.35 4.83
N GLN A 106 12.56 19.38 5.56
CA GLN A 106 12.59 20.77 5.07
C GLN A 106 13.48 20.92 3.83
N GLU A 107 14.65 20.28 3.83
CA GLU A 107 15.53 20.28 2.66
C GLU A 107 14.90 19.59 1.45
N SER A 108 14.18 18.48 1.66
CA SER A 108 13.50 17.74 0.59
C SER A 108 12.28 18.48 0.02
N GLU A 109 11.51 19.16 0.86
CA GLU A 109 10.36 19.98 0.46
C GLU A 109 10.83 21.24 -0.30
N ALA A 110 11.92 21.88 0.15
CA ALA A 110 12.55 22.98 -0.58
C ALA A 110 12.98 22.54 -2.00
N LYS A 111 13.64 21.37 -2.12
CA LYS A 111 14.01 20.81 -3.43
C LYS A 111 12.79 20.48 -4.30
N ARG A 112 11.69 20.02 -3.69
CA ARG A 112 10.45 19.72 -4.43
C ARG A 112 9.82 20.99 -4.99
N LEU A 113 9.74 22.04 -4.20
CA LEU A 113 9.24 23.35 -4.62
C LEU A 113 10.15 23.96 -5.70
N ASP A 114 11.48 23.82 -5.57
CA ASP A 114 12.44 24.25 -6.60
C ASP A 114 12.25 23.49 -7.93
N VAL A 115 11.99 22.18 -7.87
CA VAL A 115 11.73 21.36 -9.07
C VAL A 115 10.39 21.74 -9.72
N GLU A 116 9.34 21.96 -8.94
CA GLU A 116 8.05 22.44 -9.45
C GLU A 116 8.19 23.83 -10.08
N GLU A 117 8.88 24.79 -9.44
CA GLU A 117 9.14 26.11 -10.02
C GLU A 117 9.92 26.03 -11.35
N VAL A 118 10.92 25.16 -11.45
CA VAL A 118 11.69 24.95 -12.70
C VAL A 118 10.82 24.30 -13.77
N CYS A 119 9.89 23.41 -13.40
CA CYS A 119 8.94 22.77 -14.32
C CYS A 119 7.93 23.79 -14.88
N TRP A 120 7.41 24.68 -14.03
CA TRP A 120 6.51 25.76 -14.43
C TRP A 120 7.21 26.88 -15.23
N LYS A 121 8.48 27.17 -14.97
CA LYS A 121 9.27 28.14 -15.76
C LYS A 121 9.73 27.62 -17.13
N LYS A 122 9.65 26.30 -17.37
CA LYS A 122 10.07 25.65 -18.63
C LYS A 122 8.91 25.24 -19.55
N THR A 123 7.66 25.41 -19.12
CA THR A 123 6.50 25.25 -20.02
C THR A 123 6.38 26.51 -20.88
N PRO A 124 6.54 26.44 -22.22
CA PRO A 124 6.24 27.59 -23.04
C PRO A 124 4.73 27.86 -22.94
N LEU A 125 4.34 29.06 -22.51
CA LEU A 125 2.98 29.56 -22.71
C LEU A 125 2.72 29.58 -24.22
N LYS A 126 2.16 28.50 -24.75
CA LYS A 126 1.45 28.53 -26.02
C LYS A 126 0.01 28.91 -25.73
N ASP A 127 -0.42 29.91 -26.50
CA ASP A 127 -1.80 30.25 -26.82
C ASP A 127 -2.53 31.17 -25.81
N GLN A 128 -2.19 32.46 -25.90
CA GLN A 128 -3.23 33.50 -25.87
C GLN A 128 -3.17 34.26 -27.20
N GLY A 129 -4.16 34.03 -28.06
CA GLY A 129 -4.39 34.85 -29.26
C GLY A 129 -4.79 34.06 -30.51
N GLU A 130 -6.01 33.51 -30.53
CA GLU A 130 -6.82 33.55 -31.76
C GLU A 130 -8.09 34.33 -31.43
N GLU A 131 -8.01 35.63 -31.75
CA GLU A 131 -9.14 36.53 -31.93
C GLU A 131 -9.83 36.21 -33.27
N VAL A 132 -11.17 36.11 -33.20
CA VAL A 132 -12.21 36.23 -34.26
C VAL A 132 -12.23 35.24 -35.43
#